data_AF-A0A6C0HFC4-F1
#
_entry.id   AF-A0A6C0HFC4-F1
#
_cell.length_a   1.000
_cell.length_b   1.000
_cell.length_c   1.000
_cell.angle_alpha   90.00
_cell.angle_beta   90.00
_cell.angle_gamma   90.00
#
_symmetry.space_group_name_H-M   'P 1'
#
loop_
_entity.id
_entity.type
_entity.pdbx_description
1 polymer ?
#
loop_
_entity_poly.entity_id
_entity_poly.type
_entity_poly.pdbx_seq_one_letter_code
_entity_poly.pdbx_strand_id
1 'polypeptide(L)'
;MEIGFRFAKIVDIGYITILHFISGFAVACLLTNYEEKFDEKKESKKPIYKIVLQIIWYLWLSGVAIYIMKNIIEHIPSPLEGLFGLQHFRVKEVSEAPILAYVVFYFQKPLTSRLEYLYNYYTGY
;
A
#
# COMPACT_ATOMS: atom_id res chain seq x y z
N MET A 1 31.94 -15.95 -8.77
CA MET A 1 31.16 -14.88 -9.43
C MET A 1 29.66 -15.01 -9.15
N GLU A 2 29.06 -16.22 -9.26
CA GLU A 2 27.63 -16.43 -8.97
C GLU A 2 27.18 -16.12 -7.53
N ILE A 3 27.97 -16.45 -6.51
CA ILE A 3 27.57 -16.28 -5.10
C ILE A 3 27.46 -14.79 -4.72
N GLY A 4 28.40 -13.96 -5.16
CA GLY A 4 28.39 -12.51 -4.89
C GLY A 4 27.20 -11.81 -5.55
N PHE A 5 26.86 -12.19 -6.79
CA PHE A 5 25.68 -11.69 -7.47
C PHE A 5 24.37 -12.10 -6.77
N ARG A 6 24.24 -13.36 -6.36
CA ARG A 6 23.06 -13.85 -5.62
C ARG A 6 22.90 -13.14 -4.28
N PHE A 7 24.00 -12.92 -3.56
CA PHE A 7 23.98 -12.16 -2.32
C PHE A 7 23.54 -10.71 -2.53
N ALA A 8 24.14 -10.01 -3.49
CA ALA A 8 23.75 -8.63 -3.84
C ALA A 8 22.27 -8.54 -4.19
N LYS A 9 21.75 -9.50 -4.96
CA LYS A 9 20.32 -9.57 -5.29
C LYS A 9 19.41 -9.75 -4.07
N ILE A 10 19.76 -10.61 -3.12
CA ILE A 10 18.95 -10.82 -1.90
C ILE A 10 18.91 -9.54 -1.06
N VAL A 11 20.06 -8.88 -0.90
CA VAL A 11 20.12 -7.61 -0.16
C VAL A 11 19.31 -6.53 -0.88
N ASP A 12 19.37 -6.48 -2.21
CA ASP A 12 18.58 -5.53 -3.00
C ASP A 12 17.06 -5.75 -2.84
N ILE A 13 16.60 -6.99 -2.87
CA ILE A 13 15.19 -7.33 -2.60
C ILE A 13 14.78 -6.89 -1.20
N GLY A 14 15.65 -7.06 -0.19
CA GLY A 14 15.41 -6.59 1.16
C GLY A 14 15.28 -5.06 1.22
N TYR A 15 16.18 -4.33 0.55
CA TYR A 15 16.12 -2.88 0.43
C TYR A 15 14.82 -2.41 -0.23
N ILE A 16 14.44 -3.01 -1.36
CA ILE A 16 13.19 -2.72 -2.08
C ILE A 16 11.98 -2.93 -1.17
N THR A 17 11.97 -4.04 -0.43
CA THR A 17 10.88 -4.38 0.49
C THR A 17 10.72 -3.34 1.60
N ILE A 18 11.83 -2.93 2.23
CA ILE A 18 11.84 -1.90 3.27
C ILE A 18 11.31 -0.57 2.70
N LEU A 19 11.74 -0.22 1.50
CA LEU A 19 11.36 1.02 0.85
C LEU A 19 9.87 1.04 0.48
N HIS A 20 9.33 -0.07 -0.03
CA HIS A 20 7.88 -0.23 -0.24
C HIS A 20 7.10 -0.17 1.08
N PHE A 21 7.62 -0.78 2.15
CA PHE A 21 6.96 -0.79 3.44
C PHE A 21 6.88 0.61 4.06
N ILE A 22 8.00 1.33 4.14
CA ILE A 22 8.06 2.70 4.69
C ILE A 22 7.16 3.63 3.88
N SER A 23 7.23 3.53 2.56
CA SER A 23 6.42 4.35 1.65
C SER A 23 4.92 4.06 1.78
N GLY A 24 4.56 2.78 1.89
CA GLY A 24 3.17 2.37 2.10
C GLY A 24 2.62 2.82 3.44
N PHE A 25 3.43 2.74 4.49
CA PHE A 25 3.06 3.22 5.81
C PHE A 25 2.84 4.75 5.79
N ALA A 26 3.73 5.50 5.15
CA ALA A 26 3.58 6.95 4.99
C ALA A 26 2.28 7.30 4.24
N VAL A 27 1.99 6.63 3.12
CA VAL A 27 0.74 6.79 2.37
C VAL A 27 -0.47 6.45 3.24
N ALA A 28 -0.42 5.36 4.00
CA ALA A 28 -1.51 4.97 4.90
C ALA A 28 -1.79 6.04 5.96
N CYS A 29 -0.74 6.62 6.56
CA CYS A 29 -0.89 7.71 7.52
C CYS A 29 -1.53 8.95 6.88
N LEU A 30 -1.10 9.33 5.67
CA LEU A 30 -1.68 10.46 4.94
C LEU A 30 -3.16 10.24 4.62
N LEU A 31 -3.52 9.06 4.10
CA LEU A 31 -4.90 8.72 3.78
C LEU A 31 -5.76 8.64 5.05
N THR A 32 -5.28 7.99 6.11
CA THR A 32 -6.00 7.88 7.38
C THR A 32 -6.29 9.25 8.02
N ASN A 33 -5.38 10.21 7.87
CA ASN A 33 -5.59 11.57 8.36
C ASN A 33 -6.56 12.38 7.49
N TYR A 34 -6.65 12.07 6.19
CA TYR A 34 -7.61 12.66 5.28
C TYR A 34 -9.03 12.07 5.45
N GLU A 35 -9.12 10.77 5.73
CA GLU A 35 -10.39 10.08 5.92
C GLU A 35 -11.15 10.56 7.16
N GLU A 36 -12.48 10.65 7.02
CA GLU A 36 -13.34 10.82 8.19
C GLU A 36 -13.18 9.59 9.10
N LYS A 37 -12.90 9.82 10.40
CA LYS A 37 -12.86 8.74 11.40
C LYS A 37 -14.17 7.97 11.38
N PHE A 38 -14.07 6.64 11.41
CA PHE A 38 -15.23 5.78 11.47
C PHE A 38 -15.96 5.95 12.81
N ASP A 39 -17.28 6.14 12.76
CA ASP A 39 -18.17 6.24 13.92
C ASP A 39 -19.48 5.51 13.58
N GLU A 40 -19.68 4.35 14.19
CA GLU A 40 -20.83 3.47 13.93
C GLU A 40 -22.18 4.17 14.17
N LYS A 41 -22.27 5.07 15.15
CA LYS A 41 -23.52 5.81 15.45
C LYS A 41 -23.84 6.83 14.37
N LYS A 42 -22.83 7.35 13.68
CA LYS A 42 -23.02 8.25 12.53
C LYS A 42 -23.28 7.45 11.26
N GLU A 43 -22.55 6.36 11.05
CA GLU A 43 -22.67 5.53 9.85
C GLU A 43 -24.03 4.83 9.79
N SER A 44 -24.57 4.34 10.92
CA SER A 44 -25.91 3.72 10.98
C SER A 44 -27.07 4.67 10.62
N LYS A 45 -26.85 5.99 10.65
CA LYS A 45 -27.84 6.98 10.22
C LYS A 45 -27.77 7.28 8.73
N LYS A 46 -26.70 6.88 8.04
CA LYS A 46 -26.53 7.09 6.61
C LYS A 46 -27.24 5.97 5.84
N PRO A 47 -27.83 6.27 4.68
CA PRO A 47 -28.27 5.21 3.79
C PRO A 47 -27.07 4.44 3.22
N ILE A 48 -27.21 3.13 3.07
CA ILE A 48 -26.13 2.20 2.69
C ILE A 48 -25.38 2.64 1.42
N TYR A 49 -26.11 3.13 0.41
CA TYR A 49 -25.48 3.57 -0.85
C TYR A 49 -24.45 4.69 -0.64
N LYS A 50 -24.63 5.56 0.37
CA LYS A 50 -23.64 6.60 0.71
C LYS A 50 -22.39 5.99 1.32
N ILE A 51 -22.53 4.97 2.17
CA ILE A 51 -21.41 4.25 2.77
C ILE A 51 -20.61 3.53 1.68
N VAL A 52 -21.30 2.85 0.77
CA VAL A 52 -20.69 2.19 -0.39
C VAL A 52 -19.95 3.22 -1.27
N LEU A 53 -20.56 4.36 -1.57
CA LEU A 53 -19.91 5.42 -2.36
C LEU A 53 -18.66 5.98 -1.66
N GLN A 54 -18.71 6.15 -0.33
CA GLN A 54 -17.54 6.57 0.46
C GLN A 54 -16.41 5.53 0.40
N ILE A 55 -16.72 4.24 0.53
CA ILE A 55 -15.74 3.16 0.41
C ILE A 55 -15.11 3.17 -0.99
N ILE A 56 -15.91 3.26 -2.06
CA ILE A 56 -15.42 3.33 -3.44
C ILE A 56 -14.49 4.53 -3.61
N TRP A 57 -14.87 5.70 -3.08
CA TRP A 57 -14.06 6.91 -3.15
C TRP A 57 -12.70 6.74 -2.45
N TYR A 58 -12.69 6.18 -1.23
CA TYR A 58 -11.46 5.94 -0.50
C TYR A 58 -10.58 4.88 -1.15
N LEU A 59 -11.17 3.79 -1.68
CA LEU A 59 -10.43 2.79 -2.47
C LEU A 59 -9.79 3.42 -3.71
N TRP A 60 -10.51 4.29 -4.41
CA TRP A 60 -10.00 5.01 -5.57
C TRP A 60 -8.81 5.92 -5.18
N LEU A 61 -8.94 6.68 -4.09
CA LEU A 61 -7.84 7.51 -3.57
C LEU A 61 -6.63 6.67 -3.16
N SER A 62 -6.83 5.54 -2.48
CA SER A 62 -5.74 4.61 -2.14
C SER A 62 -5.06 4.08 -3.39
N GLY A 63 -5.82 3.69 -4.42
CA GLY A 63 -5.28 3.23 -5.70
C GLY A 63 -4.42 4.28 -6.40
N VAL A 64 -4.89 5.53 -6.45
CA VAL A 64 -4.12 6.66 -7.01
C VAL A 64 -2.84 6.92 -6.20
N ALA A 65 -2.93 6.93 -4.87
CA ALA A 65 -1.77 7.15 -4.01
C ALA A 65 -0.72 6.04 -4.14
N ILE A 66 -1.15 4.78 -4.19
CA ILE A 66 -0.29 3.62 -4.44
C ILE A 66 0.39 3.75 -5.79
N TYR A 67 -0.34 4.12 -6.85
CA TYR A 67 0.22 4.31 -8.19
C TYR A 67 1.30 5.40 -8.22
N ILE A 68 1.01 6.56 -7.63
CA ILE A 68 1.98 7.67 -7.54
C ILE A 68 3.23 7.21 -6.78
N MET A 69 3.04 6.59 -5.61
CA MET A 69 4.16 6.16 -4.77
C MET A 69 4.99 5.09 -5.45
N LYS A 70 4.36 4.12 -6.14
CA LYS A 70 5.06 3.13 -6.96
C LYS A 70 5.97 3.80 -8.00
N ASN A 71 5.47 4.77 -8.75
CA ASN A 71 6.28 5.47 -9.74
C ASN A 71 7.46 6.22 -9.11
N ILE A 72 7.30 6.77 -7.90
CA ILE A 72 8.41 7.41 -7.16
C ILE A 72 9.45 6.37 -6.78
N ILE A 73 9.03 5.23 -6.23
CA ILE A 73 9.89 4.14 -5.79
C ILE A 73 10.73 3.59 -6.96
N GLU A 74 10.12 3.41 -8.13
CA GLU A 74 10.79 2.90 -9.33
C GLU A 74 11.96 3.79 -9.80
N HIS A 75 12.04 5.05 -9.36
CA HIS A 75 13.13 5.97 -9.69
C HIS A 75 14.23 6.02 -8.63
N ILE A 76 14.06 5.36 -7.49
CA ILE A 76 15.07 5.37 -6.42
C ILE A 76 16.14 4.33 -6.76
N PRO A 77 17.39 4.74 -7.00
CA PRO A 77 18.47 3.78 -7.30
C PRO A 77 18.83 2.98 -6.04
N SER A 78 19.20 1.72 -6.24
CA SER A 78 19.74 0.90 -5.17
C SER A 78 21.15 1.33 -4.76
N PRO A 79 21.50 1.25 -3.47
CA PRO A 79 22.89 1.39 -3.03
C PRO A 79 23.83 0.31 -3.60
N LEU A 80 23.28 -0.77 -4.17
CA LEU A 80 24.03 -1.88 -4.77
C LEU A 80 24.07 -1.81 -6.31
N GLU A 81 23.59 -0.72 -6.91
CA GLU A 81 23.57 -0.53 -8.36
C GLU A 81 24.99 -0.71 -8.96
N GLY A 82 25.11 -1.56 -10.00
CA GLY A 82 26.37 -1.84 -10.67
C GLY A 82 27.30 -2.84 -9.95
N LEU A 83 27.06 -3.17 -8.68
CA LEU A 83 27.84 -4.20 -7.98
C LEU A 83 27.57 -5.58 -8.57
N PHE A 84 28.62 -6.31 -8.93
CA PHE A 84 28.54 -7.63 -9.57
C PHE A 84 27.67 -7.66 -10.84
N GLY A 85 27.45 -6.52 -11.51
CA GLY A 85 26.58 -6.39 -12.68
C GLY A 85 25.08 -6.31 -12.36
N LEU A 86 24.71 -6.04 -11.10
CA LEU A 86 23.31 -5.85 -10.68
C LEU A 86 22.74 -4.57 -11.31
N GLN A 87 21.54 -4.70 -11.89
CA GLN A 87 20.75 -3.60 -12.43
C GLN A 87 19.43 -3.58 -11.68
N HIS A 88 19.30 -2.68 -10.72
CA HIS A 88 18.18 -2.58 -9.80
C HIS A 88 16.84 -2.46 -10.53
N PHE A 89 16.78 -1.64 -11.58
CA PHE A 89 15.57 -1.42 -12.38
C PHE A 89 15.08 -2.68 -13.11
N ARG A 90 15.90 -3.73 -13.22
CA ARG A 90 15.50 -5.03 -13.82
C ARG A 90 14.99 -6.04 -12.79
N VAL A 91 15.03 -5.70 -11.50
CA VAL A 91 14.49 -6.52 -10.43
C VAL A 91 12.97 -6.37 -10.44
N LYS A 92 12.24 -7.46 -10.70
CA LYS A 92 10.79 -7.45 -10.89
C LYS A 92 10.06 -6.91 -9.66
N GLU A 93 10.63 -7.13 -8.50
CA GLU A 93 10.17 -6.69 -7.18
C GLU A 93 10.16 -5.16 -7.04
N VAL A 94 10.90 -4.42 -7.88
CA VAL A 94 10.78 -2.95 -7.99
C VAL A 94 9.48 -2.57 -8.69
N SER A 95 9.06 -3.35 -9.69
CA SER A 95 7.88 -3.07 -10.52
C SER A 95 6.58 -3.68 -9.98
N GLU A 96 6.67 -4.75 -9.21
CA GLU A 96 5.53 -5.38 -8.57
C GLU A 96 5.45 -4.81 -7.16
N ALA A 97 4.46 -3.94 -6.90
CA ALA A 97 4.28 -3.24 -5.62
C ALA A 97 3.19 -3.85 -4.70
N PRO A 98 3.04 -5.19 -4.56
CA PRO A 98 1.98 -5.76 -3.72
C PRO A 98 2.23 -5.46 -2.24
N ILE A 99 3.49 -5.35 -1.81
CA ILE A 99 3.87 -5.00 -0.44
C ILE A 99 3.37 -3.59 -0.11
N LEU A 100 3.56 -2.62 -1.03
CA LEU A 100 3.08 -1.26 -0.85
C LEU A 100 1.55 -1.24 -0.67
N ALA A 101 0.81 -1.90 -1.57
CA ALA A 101 -0.65 -1.97 -1.48
C ALA A 101 -1.12 -2.64 -0.18
N TYR A 102 -0.51 -3.76 0.19
CA TYR A 102 -0.81 -4.47 1.43
C TYR A 102 -0.65 -3.56 2.65
N VAL A 103 0.49 -2.86 2.76
CA VAL A 103 0.77 -1.96 3.88
C VAL A 103 -0.24 -0.81 3.90
N VAL A 104 -0.55 -0.20 2.76
CA VAL A 104 -1.56 0.87 2.66
C VAL A 104 -2.90 0.40 3.22
N PHE A 105 -3.45 -0.70 2.70
CA PHE A 105 -4.77 -1.18 3.12
C PHE A 105 -4.77 -1.71 4.56
N TYR A 106 -3.67 -2.31 5.04
CA TYR A 106 -3.58 -2.83 6.41
C TYR A 106 -3.62 -1.72 7.47
N PHE A 107 -2.95 -0.59 7.20
CA PHE A 107 -2.85 0.53 8.13
C PHE A 107 -3.93 1.60 7.96
N GLN A 108 -4.68 1.61 6.85
CA GLN A 108 -5.79 2.53 6.59
C GLN A 108 -7.06 2.13 7.37
N LYS A 109 -7.03 2.35 8.69
CA LYS A 109 -8.06 1.87 9.64
C LYS A 109 -9.49 2.32 9.33
N PRO A 110 -9.77 3.59 9.00
CA PRO A 110 -11.16 4.03 8.81
C PRO A 110 -11.84 3.35 7.61
N LEU A 111 -11.10 3.11 6.52
CA LEU A 111 -11.57 2.30 5.39
C LEU A 111 -11.88 0.86 5.81
N THR A 112 -10.95 0.20 6.53
CA THR A 112 -11.17 -1.20 6.97
C THR A 112 -12.37 -1.34 7.89
N SER A 113 -12.59 -0.39 8.80
CA SER A 113 -13.76 -0.40 9.69
C SER A 113 -15.08 -0.21 8.94
N ARG A 114 -15.10 0.59 7.86
CA ARG A 114 -16.30 0.73 7.01
C ARG A 114 -16.61 -0.53 6.22
N LEU A 115 -15.58 -1.21 5.72
CA LEU A 115 -15.73 -2.50 5.04
C LEU A 115 -16.28 -3.57 6.01
N GLU A 116 -15.74 -3.63 7.22
CA GLU A 116 -16.21 -4.54 8.27
C GLU A 116 -17.66 -4.23 8.66
N TYR A 117 -18.00 -2.96 8.85
CA TYR A 117 -19.39 -2.54 9.09
C TYR A 117 -20.34 -2.98 7.98
N LEU A 118 -19.96 -2.79 6.72
CA LEU A 118 -20.77 -3.20 5.58
C LEU A 118 -20.93 -4.72 5.51
N TYR A 119 -19.85 -5.46 5.78
CA TYR A 119 -19.87 -6.93 5.82
C TYR A 119 -20.83 -7.45 6.90
N ASN A 120 -20.74 -6.91 8.12
CA ASN A 120 -21.61 -7.28 9.24
C ASN A 120 -23.08 -6.92 8.93
N TYR A 121 -23.33 -5.75 8.33
CA TYR A 121 -24.67 -5.32 7.93
C TYR A 121 -25.37 -6.34 7.01
N TYR A 122 -24.64 -6.93 6.04
CA TYR A 122 -25.21 -7.90 5.11
C TYR A 122 -25.23 -9.34 5.63
N THR A 123 -24.32 -9.70 6.53
CA THR A 123 -24.22 -11.06 7.07
C THR A 123 -25.01 -11.27 8.35
N GLY A 124 -25.47 -10.20 9.00
CA GLY A 124 -26.29 -10.25 10.21
C GLY A 124 -25.54 -10.65 11.48
N TYR A 125 -24.21 -10.51 11.48
CA TYR A 125 -23.33 -10.70 12.64
C TYR A 125 -23.13 -9.41 13.43
#